data_AF-A0A9W3HCC3-F1
#
_entry.id   AF-A0A9W3HCC3-F1
#
_cell.length_a   1.000
_cell.length_b   1.000
_cell.length_c   1.000
_cell.angle_alpha   90.00
_cell.angle_beta   90.00
_cell.angle_gamma   90.00
#
_symmetry.space_group_name_H-M   'P 1'
#
loop_
_entity.id
_entity.type
_entity.pdbx_description
1 polymer ?
#
loop_
_entity_poly.entity_id
_entity_poly.type
_entity_poly.pdbx_seq_one_letter_code
_entity_poly.pdbx_strand_id
1 'polypeptide(L)'
;MAFCKGFVEDLDESFKDNRKDDIWLVDFYAPWCGHCKKLEPIWNEVGLEMKSVGSPVKVGKMDATSYSSIASEFGVRGYPTIKLLKGDLAYNYRGPRTKDDIIEFAHRVSGALIRPLPSQQMFEHVRKRHRVFFVYIGGESPLKEKYIDAASELIVYTYFYSASEEVVPEYVTLKEMPAVLVFKDETYFVYDEYEDGDLSSWINRERFQNYLTMDGFLLYELGDTGKLVAIAVIDEKNTSAEHTRLKSIIQQVARDYRDQFHRDFQFGHMDGNDYINTLLMAELKVPTVVVLNTSNQQYFLLDRQINNAEDMVQFINNILDGTVDAQGGDSILQRLKRMVFDAKSTIVLPQKD
;
A
#
# COMPACT_ATOMS: atom_id res chain seq x y z
N MET A 1 20.09 -18.59 27.84
CA MET A 1 18.79 -18.55 27.16
C MET A 1 18.97 -19.19 25.79
N ALA A 2 18.30 -20.32 25.54
CA ALA A 2 18.40 -21.04 24.28
C ALA A 2 17.60 -20.30 23.20
N PHE A 3 18.26 -19.88 22.12
CA PHE A 3 17.60 -19.40 20.92
C PHE A 3 16.87 -20.57 20.26
N CYS A 4 15.54 -20.49 20.12
CA CYS A 4 14.70 -21.48 19.46
C CYS A 4 15.06 -21.59 17.96
N LYS A 5 15.93 -22.54 17.60
CA LYS A 5 16.39 -22.84 16.23
C LYS A 5 15.34 -23.58 15.34
N GLY A 6 14.04 -23.35 15.53
CA GLY A 6 13.01 -24.32 15.07
C GLY A 6 11.91 -23.86 14.10
N PHE A 7 11.90 -22.59 13.68
CA PHE A 7 10.71 -22.00 13.02
C PHE A 7 11.01 -21.19 11.75
N VAL A 8 12.27 -20.78 11.56
CA VAL A 8 12.77 -20.17 10.33
C VAL A 8 13.91 -21.04 9.83
N GLU A 9 13.85 -21.46 8.57
CA GLU A 9 14.87 -22.30 7.96
C GLU A 9 16.00 -21.45 7.38
N ASP A 10 17.25 -21.78 7.73
CA ASP A 10 18.42 -21.22 7.07
C ASP A 10 18.57 -21.90 5.69
N LEU A 11 18.29 -21.16 4.62
CA LEU A 11 18.30 -21.66 3.26
C LEU A 11 19.71 -21.57 2.66
N ASP A 12 20.08 -22.60 1.92
CA ASP A 12 21.38 -22.73 1.24
C ASP A 12 21.21 -22.93 -0.28
N GLU A 13 22.27 -23.41 -0.94
CA GLU A 13 22.27 -23.65 -2.38
C GLU A 13 21.24 -24.68 -2.84
N SER A 14 20.89 -25.66 -1.99
CA SER A 14 19.93 -26.72 -2.31
C SER A 14 18.49 -26.20 -2.42
N PHE A 15 18.23 -25.02 -1.85
CA PHE A 15 16.92 -24.39 -1.86
C PHE A 15 16.35 -24.24 -3.28
N LYS A 16 17.19 -23.88 -4.25
CA LYS A 16 16.76 -23.63 -5.62
C LYS A 16 16.05 -24.83 -6.22
N ASP A 17 16.63 -26.02 -6.03
CA ASP A 17 16.16 -27.25 -6.68
C ASP A 17 14.98 -27.89 -5.92
N ASN A 18 14.92 -27.69 -4.60
CA ASN A 18 13.95 -28.39 -3.74
C ASN A 18 12.69 -27.56 -3.39
N ARG A 19 12.63 -26.28 -3.76
CA ARG A 19 11.53 -25.39 -3.30
C ARG A 19 10.19 -25.59 -4.00
N LYS A 20 10.16 -26.15 -5.22
CA LYS A 20 9.02 -25.96 -6.15
C LYS A 20 7.70 -26.58 -5.68
N ASP A 21 7.76 -27.61 -4.85
CA ASP A 21 6.58 -28.30 -4.31
C ASP A 21 5.98 -27.59 -3.08
N ASP A 22 6.67 -26.59 -2.54
CA ASP A 22 6.29 -25.84 -1.35
C ASP A 22 6.06 -24.35 -1.65
N ILE A 23 5.37 -23.66 -0.75
CA ILE A 23 5.26 -22.20 -0.75
C ILE A 23 6.21 -21.65 0.30
N TRP A 24 7.12 -20.76 -0.11
CA TRP A 24 8.16 -20.22 0.75
C TRP A 24 8.02 -18.72 0.93
N LEU A 25 8.00 -18.27 2.17
CA LEU A 25 8.21 -16.87 2.55
C LEU A 25 9.69 -16.71 2.95
N VAL A 26 10.45 -15.92 2.19
CA VAL A 26 11.91 -15.83 2.31
C VAL A 26 12.37 -14.40 2.58
N ASP A 27 13.20 -14.22 3.61
CA ASP A 27 14.00 -13.02 3.84
C ASP A 27 15.40 -13.18 3.22
N PHE A 28 15.66 -12.42 2.17
CA PHE A 28 17.00 -12.28 1.59
C PHE A 28 17.74 -11.16 2.30
N TYR A 29 18.69 -11.54 3.16
CA TYR A 29 19.37 -10.63 4.07
C TYR A 29 20.87 -10.54 3.82
N ALA A 30 21.50 -9.54 4.45
CA ALA A 30 22.96 -9.44 4.56
C ALA A 30 23.36 -9.31 6.04
N PRO A 31 24.35 -10.08 6.55
CA PRO A 31 24.69 -10.12 7.99
C PRO A 31 25.08 -8.77 8.61
N TRP A 32 25.63 -7.87 7.80
CA TRP A 32 26.09 -6.54 8.22
C TRP A 32 25.02 -5.45 8.09
N CYS A 33 23.88 -5.73 7.46
CA CYS A 33 22.84 -4.72 7.20
C CYS A 33 22.04 -4.40 8.47
N GLY A 34 22.03 -3.13 8.88
CA GLY A 34 21.29 -2.66 10.05
C GLY A 34 19.78 -2.89 9.96
N HIS A 35 19.18 -2.73 8.77
CA HIS A 35 17.75 -3.02 8.56
C HIS A 35 17.44 -4.51 8.66
N CYS A 36 18.34 -5.39 8.20
CA CYS A 36 18.19 -6.84 8.37
C CYS A 36 18.22 -7.23 9.86
N LYS A 37 19.17 -6.68 10.62
CA LYS A 37 19.26 -6.93 12.07
C LYS A 37 17.99 -6.49 12.82
N LYS A 38 17.37 -5.39 12.40
CA LYS A 38 16.09 -4.92 12.95
C LYS A 38 14.92 -5.84 12.57
N LEU A 39 14.93 -6.42 11.38
CA LEU A 39 13.89 -7.33 10.90
C LEU A 39 13.99 -8.74 11.52
N GLU A 40 15.19 -9.23 11.81
CA GLU A 40 15.43 -10.59 12.32
C GLU A 40 14.52 -11.02 13.49
N PRO A 41 14.34 -10.23 14.58
CA PRO A 41 13.42 -10.63 15.66
C PRO A 41 11.97 -10.77 15.16
N ILE A 42 11.50 -9.83 14.33
CA ILE A 42 10.15 -9.86 13.73
C ILE A 42 10.00 -11.09 12.83
N TRP A 43 11.04 -11.41 12.04
CA TRP A 43 11.04 -12.57 11.14
C TRP A 43 10.92 -13.89 11.89
N ASN A 44 11.59 -14.01 13.04
CA ASN A 44 11.45 -15.18 13.91
C ASN A 44 10.03 -15.31 14.48
N GLU A 45 9.38 -14.20 14.85
CA GLU A 45 7.98 -14.21 15.28
C GLU A 45 7.03 -14.62 14.15
N VAL A 46 7.28 -14.14 12.92
CA VAL A 46 6.53 -14.59 11.73
C VAL A 46 6.66 -16.09 11.53
N GLY A 47 7.88 -16.63 11.58
CA GLY A 47 8.11 -18.08 11.47
C GLY A 47 7.39 -18.88 12.55
N LEU A 48 7.42 -18.40 13.79
CA LEU A 48 6.73 -19.03 14.93
C LEU A 48 5.21 -19.05 14.72
N GLU A 49 4.61 -17.91 14.38
CA GLU A 49 3.16 -17.79 14.20
C GLU A 49 2.66 -18.60 13.00
N MET A 50 3.35 -18.52 11.87
CA MET A 50 2.98 -19.28 10.67
C MET A 50 2.96 -20.79 10.94
N LYS A 51 3.93 -21.30 11.72
CA LYS A 51 3.94 -22.71 12.12
C LYS A 51 2.86 -23.02 13.18
N SER A 52 2.63 -22.12 14.15
CA SER A 52 1.67 -22.34 15.24
C SER A 52 0.24 -22.50 14.73
N VAL A 53 -0.13 -21.74 13.68
CA VAL A 53 -1.45 -21.80 13.03
C VAL A 53 -1.56 -22.90 11.97
N GLY A 54 -0.50 -23.72 11.78
CA GLY A 54 -0.49 -24.79 10.78
C GLY A 54 -0.50 -24.29 9.34
N SER A 55 0.08 -23.11 9.08
CA SER A 55 0.15 -22.54 7.73
C SER A 55 0.93 -23.48 6.79
N PRO A 56 0.50 -23.67 5.54
CA PRO A 56 1.25 -24.42 4.53
C PRO A 56 2.48 -23.65 4.00
N VAL A 57 2.62 -22.36 4.35
CA VAL A 57 3.75 -21.53 3.92
C VAL A 57 4.93 -21.74 4.86
N LYS A 58 6.04 -22.23 4.31
CA LYS A 58 7.32 -22.36 5.03
C LYS A 58 8.01 -21.01 5.12
N VAL A 59 8.67 -20.74 6.25
CA VAL A 59 9.40 -19.47 6.46
C VAL A 59 10.89 -19.76 6.47
N GLY A 60 11.62 -19.08 5.59
CA GLY A 60 13.07 -19.24 5.44
C GLY A 60 13.81 -17.91 5.44
N LYS A 61 15.13 -17.96 5.60
CA LYS A 61 16.03 -16.83 5.41
C LYS A 61 17.26 -17.27 4.64
N MET A 62 17.78 -16.39 3.78
CA MET A 62 18.96 -16.66 2.95
C MET A 62 19.94 -15.49 3.05
N ASP A 63 21.20 -15.80 3.38
CA ASP A 63 22.29 -14.83 3.26
C ASP A 63 22.58 -14.60 1.77
N ALA A 64 22.01 -13.53 1.23
CA ALA A 64 22.12 -13.17 -0.17
C ALA A 64 23.51 -12.64 -0.54
N THR A 65 24.41 -12.43 0.43
CA THR A 65 25.82 -12.12 0.17
C THR A 65 26.64 -13.39 -0.07
N SER A 66 26.28 -14.48 0.60
CA SER A 66 26.88 -15.82 0.40
C SER A 66 26.28 -16.54 -0.82
N TYR A 67 24.98 -16.34 -1.09
CA TYR A 67 24.25 -16.98 -2.20
C TYR A 67 23.79 -15.97 -3.26
N SER A 68 24.73 -15.14 -3.73
CA SER A 68 24.44 -14.00 -4.63
C SER A 68 23.83 -14.39 -5.98
N SER A 69 24.19 -15.55 -6.54
CA SER A 69 23.61 -16.06 -7.79
C SER A 69 22.12 -16.35 -7.65
N ILE A 70 21.71 -17.01 -6.56
CA ILE A 70 20.31 -17.31 -6.24
C ILE A 70 19.55 -16.02 -5.96
N ALA A 71 20.12 -15.12 -5.17
CA ALA A 71 19.53 -13.81 -4.88
C ALA A 71 19.28 -13.01 -6.17
N SER A 72 20.25 -13.00 -7.10
CA SER A 72 20.13 -12.32 -8.39
C SER A 72 19.04 -12.94 -9.27
N GLU A 73 18.90 -14.26 -9.28
CA GLU A 73 17.85 -14.97 -10.03
C GLU A 73 16.45 -14.58 -9.56
N PHE A 74 16.27 -14.39 -8.25
CA PHE A 74 15.02 -13.86 -7.70
C PHE A 74 14.91 -12.33 -7.79
N GLY A 75 15.88 -11.63 -8.40
CA GLY A 75 15.84 -10.19 -8.59
C GLY A 75 16.03 -9.38 -7.31
N VAL A 76 16.78 -9.90 -6.33
CA VAL A 76 17.15 -9.18 -5.11
C VAL A 76 18.19 -8.11 -5.45
N ARG A 77 17.85 -6.83 -5.21
CA ARG A 77 18.71 -5.67 -5.51
C ARG A 77 19.15 -4.87 -4.28
N GLY A 78 18.67 -5.27 -3.10
CA GLY A 78 18.95 -4.61 -1.84
C GLY A 78 18.45 -5.43 -0.66
N TYR A 79 18.80 -5.04 0.55
CA TYR A 79 18.54 -5.82 1.76
C TYR A 79 17.86 -4.99 2.85
N PRO A 80 16.92 -5.58 3.61
CA PRO A 80 16.31 -6.90 3.39
C PRO A 80 15.31 -6.85 2.22
N THR A 81 15.25 -7.95 1.45
CA THR A 81 14.19 -8.19 0.46
C THR A 81 13.36 -9.39 0.89
N ILE A 82 12.06 -9.19 1.10
CA ILE A 82 11.11 -10.25 1.45
C ILE A 82 10.36 -10.68 0.19
N LYS A 83 10.30 -11.99 -0.05
CA LYS A 83 9.54 -12.57 -1.17
C LYS A 83 8.70 -13.76 -0.74
N LEU A 84 7.55 -13.94 -1.38
CA LEU A 84 6.83 -15.20 -1.37
C LEU A 84 7.08 -15.93 -2.69
N LEU A 85 7.53 -17.17 -2.62
CA LEU A 85 7.83 -18.03 -3.76
C LEU A 85 6.81 -19.16 -3.81
N LYS A 86 6.17 -19.35 -4.97
CA LYS A 86 5.14 -20.37 -5.21
C LYS A 86 5.35 -20.97 -6.60
N GLY A 87 5.92 -22.18 -6.64
CA GLY A 87 6.40 -22.77 -7.89
C GLY A 87 7.45 -21.88 -8.56
N ASP A 88 7.15 -21.41 -9.77
CA ASP A 88 8.01 -20.50 -10.54
C ASP A 88 7.69 -19.02 -10.30
N LEU A 89 6.62 -18.70 -9.55
CA LEU A 89 6.22 -17.33 -9.25
C LEU A 89 6.96 -16.79 -8.02
N ALA A 90 7.38 -15.53 -8.10
CA ALA A 90 8.06 -14.82 -7.03
C ALA A 90 7.44 -13.44 -6.80
N TYR A 91 6.84 -13.26 -5.63
CA TYR A 91 6.09 -12.06 -5.27
C TYR A 91 6.87 -11.19 -4.30
N ASN A 92 7.02 -9.91 -4.62
CA ASN A 92 7.72 -8.95 -3.76
C ASN A 92 6.80 -8.45 -2.66
N TYR A 93 7.30 -8.44 -1.43
CA TYR A 93 6.68 -7.70 -0.35
C TYR A 93 7.23 -6.27 -0.30
N ARG A 94 6.35 -5.27 -0.26
CA ARG A 94 6.69 -3.84 -0.23
C ARG A 94 6.08 -3.08 0.95
N GLY A 95 5.31 -3.76 1.80
CA GLY A 95 4.59 -3.15 2.91
C GLY A 95 5.42 -2.92 4.18
N PRO A 96 4.77 -2.49 5.26
CA PRO A 96 5.39 -2.28 6.57
C PRO A 96 6.01 -3.56 7.13
N ARG A 97 7.24 -3.49 7.65
CA ARG A 97 7.95 -4.68 8.15
C ARG A 97 7.49 -5.11 9.55
N THR A 98 6.19 -5.14 9.81
CA THR A 98 5.60 -5.67 11.03
C THR A 98 5.25 -7.15 10.86
N LYS A 99 5.13 -7.88 11.98
CA LYS A 99 4.76 -9.30 11.95
C LYS A 99 3.42 -9.52 11.24
N ASP A 100 2.40 -8.74 11.61
CA ASP A 100 1.03 -8.93 11.15
C ASP A 100 0.89 -8.60 9.65
N ASP A 101 1.54 -7.54 9.18
CA ASP A 101 1.51 -7.16 7.75
C ASP A 101 2.22 -8.19 6.86
N ILE A 102 3.32 -8.78 7.33
CA ILE A 102 4.05 -9.83 6.60
C ILE A 102 3.21 -11.12 6.54
N ILE A 103 2.57 -11.50 7.64
CA ILE A 103 1.70 -12.68 7.71
C ILE A 103 0.48 -12.50 6.80
N GLU A 104 -0.17 -11.34 6.83
CA GLU A 104 -1.32 -11.04 5.98
C GLU A 104 -0.94 -11.12 4.49
N PHE A 105 0.23 -10.59 4.10
CA PHE A 105 0.76 -10.76 2.75
C PHE A 105 0.96 -12.24 2.40
N ALA A 106 1.56 -13.03 3.29
CA ALA A 106 1.81 -14.44 3.04
C ALA A 106 0.50 -15.23 2.88
N HIS A 107 -0.52 -14.97 3.69
CA HIS A 107 -1.85 -15.58 3.56
C HIS A 107 -2.58 -15.12 2.30
N ARG A 108 -2.40 -13.87 1.88
CA ARG A 108 -2.99 -13.35 0.65
C ARG A 108 -2.45 -14.07 -0.57
N VAL A 109 -1.13 -14.07 -0.73
CA VAL A 109 -0.48 -14.50 -1.97
C VAL A 109 -0.33 -16.03 -2.04
N SER A 110 -0.25 -16.73 -0.91
CA SER A 110 -0.21 -18.20 -0.91
C SER A 110 -1.53 -18.84 -1.34
N GLY A 111 -2.66 -18.16 -1.09
CA GLY A 111 -4.00 -18.65 -1.43
C GLY A 111 -4.31 -18.72 -2.93
N ALA A 112 -5.59 -18.99 -3.25
CA ALA A 112 -6.10 -18.87 -4.61
C ALA A 112 -6.02 -17.42 -5.08
N LEU A 113 -5.69 -17.23 -6.36
CA LEU A 113 -5.58 -15.92 -6.99
C LEU A 113 -6.92 -15.17 -6.92
N ILE A 114 -7.99 -15.84 -7.34
CA ILE A 114 -9.37 -15.40 -7.20
C ILE A 114 -10.08 -16.40 -6.28
N ARG A 115 -10.68 -15.90 -5.21
CA ARG A 115 -11.32 -16.73 -4.18
C ARG A 115 -12.83 -16.78 -4.39
N PRO A 116 -13.44 -17.96 -4.53
CA PRO A 116 -14.89 -18.05 -4.68
C PRO A 116 -15.58 -17.67 -3.37
N LEU A 117 -16.67 -16.91 -3.48
CA LEU A 117 -17.64 -16.65 -2.42
C LEU A 117 -18.88 -17.51 -2.72
N PRO A 118 -19.05 -18.66 -2.04
CA PRO A 118 -20.12 -19.60 -2.34
C PRO A 118 -21.44 -19.27 -1.64
N SER A 119 -21.46 -18.30 -0.73
CA SER A 119 -22.66 -17.94 0.04
C SER A 119 -22.62 -16.49 0.54
N GLN A 120 -23.80 -15.92 0.75
CA GLN A 120 -23.95 -14.57 1.35
C GLN A 120 -23.26 -14.48 2.73
N GLN A 121 -23.24 -15.56 3.51
CA GLN A 121 -22.55 -15.59 4.79
C GLN A 121 -21.03 -15.43 4.64
N MET A 122 -20.43 -16.07 3.63
CA MET A 122 -19.00 -15.89 3.36
C MET A 122 -18.72 -14.50 2.80
N PHE A 123 -19.62 -13.98 1.96
CA PHE A 123 -19.54 -12.61 1.46
C PHE A 123 -19.49 -11.60 2.61
N GLU A 124 -20.44 -11.69 3.56
CA GLU A 124 -20.48 -10.81 4.73
C GLU A 124 -19.28 -11.01 5.67
N HIS A 125 -18.75 -12.23 5.78
CA HIS A 125 -17.51 -12.48 6.53
C HIS A 125 -16.33 -11.73 5.91
N VAL A 126 -16.17 -11.82 4.58
CA VAL A 126 -15.12 -11.09 3.85
C VAL A 126 -15.29 -9.58 3.99
N ARG A 127 -16.54 -9.07 3.86
CA ARG A 127 -16.85 -7.65 4.03
C ARG A 127 -16.46 -7.11 5.41
N LYS A 128 -16.66 -7.91 6.48
CA LYS A 128 -16.27 -7.53 7.84
C LYS A 128 -14.76 -7.60 8.09
N ARG A 129 -14.06 -8.48 7.38
CA ARG A 129 -12.62 -8.72 7.57
C ARG A 129 -11.76 -7.78 6.75
N HIS A 130 -12.19 -7.41 5.54
CA HIS A 130 -11.40 -6.65 4.58
C HIS A 130 -12.03 -5.29 4.33
N ARG A 131 -11.25 -4.22 4.57
CA ARG A 131 -11.67 -2.83 4.36
C ARG A 131 -11.88 -2.50 2.88
N VAL A 132 -11.13 -3.16 2.00
CA VAL A 132 -11.22 -3.05 0.54
C VAL A 132 -11.04 -4.44 -0.05
N PHE A 133 -11.92 -4.85 -0.95
CA PHE A 133 -11.76 -6.07 -1.74
C PHE A 133 -12.53 -5.99 -3.06
N PHE A 134 -12.05 -6.75 -4.05
CA PHE A 134 -12.65 -6.78 -5.39
C PHE A 134 -13.42 -8.08 -5.61
N VAL A 135 -14.55 -7.99 -6.30
CA VAL A 135 -15.42 -9.13 -6.61
C VAL A 135 -15.79 -9.10 -8.08
N TYR A 136 -15.47 -10.18 -8.80
CA TYR A 136 -16.05 -10.46 -10.10
C TYR A 136 -17.37 -11.21 -9.93
N ILE A 137 -18.43 -10.75 -10.58
CA ILE A 137 -19.75 -11.38 -10.55
C ILE A 137 -20.08 -11.83 -11.97
N GLY A 138 -20.26 -13.14 -12.17
CA GLY A 138 -20.65 -13.72 -13.46
C GLY A 138 -19.93 -15.01 -13.83
N GLY A 139 -20.17 -15.48 -15.05
CA GLY A 139 -19.56 -16.68 -15.64
C GLY A 139 -18.23 -16.41 -16.35
N GLU A 140 -17.80 -17.31 -17.24
CA GLU A 140 -16.65 -17.04 -18.13
C GLU A 140 -16.94 -15.88 -19.09
N SER A 141 -15.97 -14.98 -19.27
CA SER A 141 -16.10 -13.82 -20.17
C SER A 141 -14.72 -13.19 -20.44
N PRO A 142 -14.59 -12.36 -21.50
CA PRO A 142 -13.39 -11.54 -21.69
C PRO A 142 -13.08 -10.61 -20.51
N LEU A 143 -14.11 -10.13 -19.80
CA LEU A 143 -13.93 -9.33 -18.58
C LEU A 143 -13.30 -10.16 -17.46
N LYS A 144 -13.65 -11.45 -17.35
CA LYS A 144 -13.04 -12.36 -16.38
C LYS A 144 -11.56 -12.58 -16.65
N GLU A 145 -11.17 -12.71 -17.91
CA GLU A 145 -9.76 -12.84 -18.31
C GLU A 145 -8.97 -11.58 -17.90
N LYS A 146 -9.48 -10.38 -18.24
CA LYS A 146 -8.91 -9.11 -17.77
C LYS A 146 -8.80 -9.03 -16.25
N TYR A 147 -9.81 -9.54 -15.52
CA TYR A 147 -9.80 -9.57 -14.06
C TYR A 147 -8.77 -10.56 -13.49
N ILE A 148 -8.55 -11.70 -14.13
CA ILE A 148 -7.49 -12.66 -13.78
C ILE A 148 -6.11 -12.04 -14.00
N ASP A 149 -5.90 -11.33 -15.10
CA ASP A 149 -4.64 -10.64 -15.39
C ASP A 149 -4.37 -9.56 -14.34
N ALA A 150 -5.36 -8.70 -14.06
CA ALA A 150 -5.27 -7.67 -13.02
C ALA A 150 -5.00 -8.29 -11.63
N ALA A 151 -5.70 -9.38 -11.29
CA ALA A 151 -5.47 -10.09 -10.03
C ALA A 151 -4.04 -10.62 -9.95
N SER A 152 -3.50 -11.19 -11.04
CA SER A 152 -2.15 -11.76 -11.08
C SER A 152 -1.08 -10.71 -10.76
N GLU A 153 -1.27 -9.48 -11.23
CA GLU A 153 -0.36 -8.36 -10.99
C GLU A 153 -0.54 -7.75 -9.59
N LEU A 154 -1.79 -7.63 -9.12
CA LEU A 154 -2.15 -6.81 -7.96
C LEU A 154 -2.46 -7.63 -6.69
N ILE A 155 -2.37 -8.97 -6.72
CA ILE A 155 -2.55 -9.85 -5.56
C ILE A 155 -1.59 -9.51 -4.41
N VAL A 156 -0.45 -8.91 -4.70
CA VAL A 156 0.51 -8.45 -3.69
C VAL A 156 -0.01 -7.28 -2.86
N TYR A 157 -1.05 -6.58 -3.32
CA TYR A 157 -1.62 -5.40 -2.68
C TYR A 157 -3.03 -5.61 -2.13
N THR A 158 -3.88 -6.40 -2.80
CA THR A 158 -5.30 -6.53 -2.43
C THR A 158 -5.86 -7.92 -2.73
N TYR A 159 -7.05 -8.20 -2.17
CA TYR A 159 -7.75 -9.48 -2.34
C TYR A 159 -8.74 -9.44 -3.50
N PHE A 160 -8.79 -10.56 -4.23
CA PHE A 160 -9.66 -10.78 -5.38
C PHE A 160 -10.59 -11.95 -5.11
N TYR A 161 -11.88 -11.72 -5.34
CA TYR A 161 -12.94 -12.70 -5.15
C TYR A 161 -13.78 -12.85 -6.41
N SER A 162 -14.55 -13.93 -6.45
CA SER A 162 -15.62 -14.13 -7.43
C SER A 162 -16.88 -14.65 -6.77
N ALA A 163 -18.05 -14.23 -7.25
CA ALA A 163 -19.35 -14.68 -6.74
C ALA A 163 -20.33 -14.94 -7.89
N SER A 164 -21.32 -15.78 -7.66
CA SER A 164 -22.54 -15.79 -8.48
C SER A 164 -23.45 -14.65 -8.07
N GLU A 165 -24.36 -14.24 -8.95
CA GLU A 165 -25.34 -13.17 -8.67
C GLU A 165 -26.16 -13.44 -7.40
N GLU A 166 -26.55 -14.70 -7.15
CA GLU A 166 -27.33 -15.12 -5.98
C GLU A 166 -26.63 -14.89 -4.62
N VAL A 167 -25.29 -14.83 -4.64
CA VAL A 167 -24.47 -14.63 -3.42
C VAL A 167 -24.31 -13.15 -3.10
N VAL A 168 -24.59 -12.27 -4.06
CA VAL A 168 -24.40 -10.83 -3.92
C VAL A 168 -25.49 -10.25 -3.01
N PRO A 169 -25.16 -9.33 -2.08
CA PRO A 169 -26.18 -8.71 -1.23
C PRO A 169 -27.26 -7.95 -2.02
N GLU A 170 -28.50 -8.01 -1.56
CA GLU A 170 -29.67 -7.40 -2.25
C GLU A 170 -29.57 -5.89 -2.48
N TYR A 171 -28.76 -5.18 -1.68
CA TYR A 171 -28.54 -3.73 -1.86
C TYR A 171 -27.63 -3.40 -3.06
N VAL A 172 -26.96 -4.40 -3.63
CA VAL A 172 -26.10 -4.23 -4.80
C VAL A 172 -26.96 -4.25 -6.05
N THR A 173 -26.87 -3.17 -6.83
CA THR A 173 -27.60 -3.01 -8.09
C THR A 173 -26.61 -3.09 -9.24
N LEU A 174 -26.75 -4.10 -10.09
CA LEU A 174 -25.93 -4.30 -11.28
C LEU A 174 -26.76 -3.95 -12.52
N LYS A 175 -26.25 -3.03 -13.34
CA LYS A 175 -26.89 -2.65 -14.61
C LYS A 175 -26.64 -3.67 -15.71
N GLU A 176 -25.44 -4.25 -15.69
CA GLU A 176 -24.94 -5.19 -16.70
C GLU A 176 -24.17 -6.31 -16.02
N MET A 177 -24.12 -7.46 -16.69
CA MET A 177 -23.43 -8.67 -16.23
C MET A 177 -22.64 -9.28 -17.40
N PRO A 178 -21.42 -9.79 -17.16
CA PRO A 178 -20.70 -9.83 -15.88
C PRO A 178 -20.21 -8.45 -15.41
N ALA A 179 -19.89 -8.32 -14.12
CA ALA A 179 -19.45 -7.07 -13.52
C ALA A 179 -18.22 -7.28 -12.61
N VAL A 180 -17.40 -6.23 -12.46
CA VAL A 180 -16.35 -6.15 -11.44
C VAL A 180 -16.71 -5.03 -10.46
N LEU A 181 -16.68 -5.36 -9.17
CA LEU A 181 -16.99 -4.43 -8.10
C LEU A 181 -15.80 -4.30 -7.16
N VAL A 182 -15.69 -3.13 -6.54
CA VAL A 182 -14.90 -2.92 -5.34
C VAL A 182 -15.84 -2.62 -4.19
N PHE A 183 -15.68 -3.32 -3.07
CA PHE A 183 -16.37 -3.04 -1.82
C PHE A 183 -15.40 -2.33 -0.89
N LYS A 184 -15.78 -1.13 -0.44
CA LYS A 184 -15.00 -0.31 0.49
C LYS A 184 -15.84 0.79 1.10
N ASP A 185 -15.38 1.33 2.22
CA ASP A 185 -16.03 2.49 2.88
C ASP A 185 -17.54 2.27 3.10
N GLU A 186 -17.91 1.05 3.49
CA GLU A 186 -19.29 0.58 3.71
C GLU A 186 -20.22 0.67 2.48
N THR A 187 -19.65 0.81 1.29
CA THR A 187 -20.37 0.87 0.01
C THR A 187 -19.66 0.02 -1.05
N TYR A 188 -20.11 0.11 -2.30
CA TYR A 188 -19.49 -0.52 -3.45
C TYR A 188 -19.43 0.44 -4.64
N PHE A 189 -18.48 0.18 -5.55
CA PHE A 189 -18.37 0.85 -6.83
C PHE A 189 -18.24 -0.21 -7.92
N VAL A 190 -18.96 0.00 -9.04
CA VAL A 190 -18.96 -0.89 -10.19
C VAL A 190 -18.00 -0.31 -11.23
N TYR A 191 -17.12 -1.14 -11.76
CA TYR A 191 -16.23 -0.76 -12.85
C TYR A 191 -17.03 -0.51 -14.14
N ASP A 192 -16.74 0.60 -14.81
CA ASP A 192 -17.27 0.94 -16.13
C ASP A 192 -16.10 1.19 -17.10
N GLU A 193 -15.96 0.37 -18.15
CA GLU A 193 -14.82 0.47 -19.06
C GLU A 193 -14.76 1.81 -19.82
N TYR A 194 -15.90 2.44 -20.11
CA TYR A 194 -15.95 3.73 -20.82
C TYR A 194 -15.54 4.87 -19.90
N GLU A 195 -16.02 4.85 -18.66
CA GLU A 195 -15.70 5.90 -17.71
C GLU A 195 -14.30 5.70 -17.11
N ASP A 196 -13.94 4.47 -16.72
CA ASP A 196 -12.76 4.17 -15.90
C ASP A 196 -11.51 3.76 -16.68
N GLY A 197 -11.66 3.41 -17.97
CA GLY A 197 -10.57 2.95 -18.83
C GLY A 197 -10.11 1.53 -18.49
N ASP A 198 -8.80 1.28 -18.44
CA ASP A 198 -8.24 -0.04 -18.19
C ASP A 198 -8.56 -0.59 -16.78
N LEU A 199 -8.94 -1.87 -16.71
CA LEU A 199 -9.37 -2.52 -15.47
C LEU A 199 -8.25 -2.57 -14.42
N SER A 200 -7.03 -2.97 -14.79
CA SER A 200 -5.90 -3.01 -13.85
C SER A 200 -5.61 -1.63 -13.26
N SER A 201 -5.68 -0.60 -14.11
CA SER A 201 -5.52 0.79 -13.71
C SER A 201 -6.62 1.25 -12.75
N TRP A 202 -7.88 0.88 -13.00
CA TRP A 202 -8.99 1.15 -12.08
C TRP A 202 -8.83 0.45 -10.73
N ILE A 203 -8.49 -0.85 -10.73
CA ILE A 203 -8.24 -1.61 -9.49
C ILE A 203 -7.10 -0.99 -8.69
N ASN A 204 -6.01 -0.58 -9.35
CA ASN A 204 -4.89 0.07 -8.69
C ASN A 204 -5.28 1.43 -8.05
N ARG A 205 -6.19 2.20 -8.67
CA ARG A 205 -6.72 3.45 -8.10
C ARG A 205 -7.71 3.21 -6.96
N GLU A 206 -8.52 2.16 -7.05
CA GLU A 206 -9.62 1.92 -6.12
C GLU A 206 -9.26 1.02 -4.93
N ARG A 207 -8.07 0.38 -4.92
CA ARG A 207 -7.59 -0.49 -3.82
C ARG A 207 -7.37 0.23 -2.47
N PHE A 208 -7.55 1.55 -2.45
CA PHE A 208 -7.45 2.39 -1.28
C PHE A 208 -8.83 2.86 -0.83
N GLN A 209 -9.03 3.01 0.47
CA GLN A 209 -10.17 3.74 1.00
C GLN A 209 -10.13 5.21 0.58
N ASN A 210 -11.29 5.86 0.58
CA ASN A 210 -11.38 7.27 0.20
C ASN A 210 -10.59 8.19 1.16
N TYR A 211 -10.38 7.77 2.41
CA TYR A 211 -9.60 8.50 3.40
C TYR A 211 -8.65 7.57 4.19
N LEU A 212 -7.36 7.93 4.25
CA LEU A 212 -6.32 7.11 4.88
C LEU A 212 -5.60 7.82 6.04
N THR A 213 -5.01 7.03 6.93
CA THR A 213 -3.89 7.46 7.78
C THR A 213 -2.62 7.21 6.98
N MET A 214 -1.91 8.27 6.61
CA MET A 214 -0.77 8.26 5.72
C MET A 214 0.53 8.05 6.50
N ASP A 215 1.38 7.17 5.97
CA ASP A 215 2.77 7.01 6.35
C ASP A 215 3.66 7.02 5.09
N GLY A 216 4.97 6.87 5.28
CA GLY A 216 5.90 6.85 4.15
C GLY A 216 5.68 5.69 3.17
N PHE A 217 5.19 4.54 3.64
CA PHE A 217 4.93 3.37 2.78
C PHE A 217 3.71 3.60 1.90
N LEU A 218 2.61 4.07 2.49
CA LEU A 218 1.39 4.38 1.76
C LEU A 218 1.61 5.51 0.73
N LEU A 219 2.39 6.54 1.06
CA LEU A 219 2.72 7.59 0.09
C LEU A 219 3.51 7.06 -1.10
N TYR A 220 4.43 6.13 -0.87
CA TYR A 220 5.14 5.46 -1.96
C TYR A 220 4.18 4.65 -2.83
N GLU A 221 3.30 3.84 -2.22
CA GLU A 221 2.31 3.05 -2.95
C GLU A 221 1.30 3.89 -3.74
N LEU A 222 0.91 5.05 -3.21
CA LEU A 222 0.02 5.99 -3.91
C LEU A 222 0.69 6.61 -5.14
N GLY A 223 2.03 6.64 -5.20
CA GLY A 223 2.78 7.00 -6.40
C GLY A 223 2.39 6.20 -7.64
N ASP A 224 2.10 4.91 -7.48
CA ASP A 224 1.73 4.04 -8.59
C ASP A 224 0.32 4.37 -9.14
N THR A 225 -0.49 5.16 -8.43
CA THR A 225 -1.85 5.51 -8.86
C THR A 225 -1.90 6.73 -9.79
N GLY A 226 -0.85 7.56 -9.78
CA GLY A 226 -0.83 8.85 -10.47
C GLY A 226 -1.69 9.94 -9.83
N LYS A 227 -2.38 9.66 -8.72
CA LYS A 227 -3.19 10.64 -7.99
C LYS A 227 -2.32 11.63 -7.22
N LEU A 228 -2.78 12.87 -7.12
CA LEU A 228 -2.31 13.80 -6.12
C LEU A 228 -2.77 13.33 -4.73
N VAL A 229 -1.96 13.56 -3.70
CA VAL A 229 -2.28 13.14 -2.34
C VAL A 229 -2.46 14.37 -1.46
N ALA A 230 -3.70 14.63 -1.03
CA ALA A 230 -4.04 15.71 -0.12
C ALA A 230 -4.00 15.23 1.34
N ILE A 231 -3.10 15.82 2.13
CA ILE A 231 -2.74 15.35 3.46
C ILE A 231 -2.96 16.47 4.48
N ALA A 232 -3.80 16.20 5.50
CA ALA A 232 -3.77 16.99 6.73
C ALA A 232 -2.59 16.53 7.58
N VAL A 233 -1.59 17.37 7.73
CA VAL A 233 -0.46 17.15 8.65
C VAL A 233 -0.89 17.69 10.00
N ILE A 234 -1.08 16.81 10.98
CA ILE A 234 -1.61 17.12 12.31
C ILE A 234 -0.76 16.42 13.38
N ASP A 235 -0.83 16.89 14.61
CA ASP A 235 -0.44 16.10 15.80
C ASP A 235 -1.70 15.43 16.33
N GLU A 236 -1.76 14.10 16.28
CA GLU A 236 -2.93 13.33 16.75
C GLU A 236 -3.07 13.32 18.27
N LYS A 237 -1.98 13.55 19.00
CA LYS A 237 -2.03 13.68 20.48
C LYS A 237 -2.58 15.04 20.89
N ASN A 238 -2.52 16.02 19.99
CA ASN A 238 -3.06 17.35 20.19
C ASN A 238 -4.55 17.40 19.82
N THR A 239 -5.41 17.42 20.84
CA THR A 239 -6.87 17.46 20.70
C THR A 239 -7.43 18.87 20.53
N SER A 240 -6.61 19.86 20.19
CA SER A 240 -7.10 21.21 19.93
C SER A 240 -8.14 21.22 18.80
N ALA A 241 -9.04 22.21 18.88
CA ALA A 241 -10.13 22.35 17.92
C ALA A 241 -9.61 22.47 16.47
N GLU A 242 -8.45 23.08 16.26
CA GLU A 242 -7.87 23.27 14.94
C GLU A 242 -7.42 21.95 14.29
N HIS A 243 -6.72 21.09 15.04
CA HIS A 243 -6.26 19.78 14.54
C HIS A 243 -7.44 18.88 14.17
N THR A 244 -8.42 18.83 15.07
CA THR A 244 -9.64 18.04 14.87
C THR A 244 -10.46 18.57 13.69
N ARG A 245 -10.57 19.90 13.55
CA ARG A 245 -11.28 20.54 12.45
C ARG A 245 -10.65 20.20 11.12
N LEU A 246 -9.33 20.32 10.98
CA LEU A 246 -8.66 20.10 9.70
C LEU A 246 -8.81 18.66 9.22
N LYS A 247 -8.61 17.69 10.11
CA LYS A 247 -8.88 16.27 9.85
C LYS A 247 -10.32 16.05 9.37
N SER A 248 -11.29 16.64 10.08
CA SER A 248 -12.71 16.50 9.75
C SER A 248 -13.08 17.09 8.39
N ILE A 249 -12.49 18.24 8.03
CA ILE A 249 -12.72 18.88 6.73
C ILE A 249 -12.25 17.98 5.59
N ILE A 250 -11.03 17.44 5.67
CA ILE A 250 -10.51 16.57 4.60
C ILE A 250 -11.31 15.26 4.53
N GLN A 251 -11.71 14.69 5.67
CA GLN A 251 -12.62 13.53 5.70
C GLN A 251 -13.95 13.82 5.02
N GLN A 252 -14.52 15.00 5.27
CA GLN A 252 -15.75 15.43 4.61
C GLN A 252 -15.56 15.55 3.10
N VAL A 253 -14.48 16.20 2.64
CA VAL A 253 -14.19 16.32 1.20
C VAL A 253 -14.02 14.96 0.54
N ALA A 254 -13.26 14.05 1.17
CA ALA A 254 -13.03 12.70 0.67
C ALA A 254 -14.32 11.89 0.48
N ARG A 255 -15.35 12.16 1.30
CA ARG A 255 -16.64 11.46 1.27
C ARG A 255 -17.64 12.15 0.35
N ASP A 256 -17.86 13.44 0.57
CA ASP A 256 -18.97 14.19 -0.03
C ASP A 256 -18.65 14.66 -1.46
N TYR A 257 -17.36 14.76 -1.82
CA TYR A 257 -16.89 15.19 -3.15
C TYR A 257 -16.12 14.08 -3.89
N ARG A 258 -16.38 12.82 -3.53
CA ARG A 258 -15.72 11.67 -4.15
C ARG A 258 -15.88 11.67 -5.67
N ASP A 259 -17.11 11.83 -6.17
CA ASP A 259 -17.40 11.75 -7.61
C ASP A 259 -16.67 12.84 -8.41
N GLN A 260 -16.34 13.96 -7.76
CA GLN A 260 -15.58 15.04 -8.38
C GLN A 260 -14.07 14.77 -8.37
N PHE A 261 -13.52 14.18 -7.31
CA PHE A 261 -12.06 14.17 -7.09
C PHE A 261 -11.41 12.81 -7.02
N HIS A 262 -12.14 11.69 -6.93
CA HIS A 262 -11.53 10.37 -6.69
C HIS A 262 -10.57 9.92 -7.77
N ARG A 263 -10.70 10.45 -9.00
CA ARG A 263 -9.81 10.13 -10.12
C ARG A 263 -8.46 10.79 -10.00
N ASP A 264 -8.43 12.02 -9.51
CA ASP A 264 -7.25 12.87 -9.47
C ASP A 264 -6.61 12.96 -8.09
N PHE A 265 -7.37 12.69 -7.03
CA PHE A 265 -6.94 12.86 -5.64
C PHE A 265 -7.16 11.63 -4.77
N GLN A 266 -6.20 11.41 -3.88
CA GLN A 266 -6.32 10.60 -2.68
C GLN A 266 -6.26 11.51 -1.44
N PHE A 267 -7.09 11.23 -0.44
CA PHE A 267 -7.17 12.02 0.78
C PHE A 267 -6.68 11.25 2.01
N GLY A 268 -6.11 11.97 2.97
CA GLY A 268 -5.75 11.40 4.26
C GLY A 268 -5.18 12.42 5.25
N HIS A 269 -4.61 11.90 6.33
CA HIS A 269 -3.88 12.66 7.33
C HIS A 269 -2.59 11.95 7.70
N MET A 270 -1.61 12.70 8.19
CA MET A 270 -0.36 12.18 8.74
C MET A 270 -0.17 12.72 10.16
N ASP A 271 0.25 11.84 11.06
CA ASP A 271 0.65 12.23 12.43
C ASP A 271 2.09 12.74 12.43
N GLY A 272 2.27 14.00 12.81
CA GLY A 272 3.54 14.71 12.79
C GLY A 272 3.99 15.10 11.37
N ASN A 273 5.06 15.88 11.31
CA ASN A 273 5.62 16.45 10.08
C ASN A 273 7.01 15.90 9.73
N ASP A 274 7.64 15.03 10.54
CA ASP A 274 9.03 14.60 10.33
C ASP A 274 9.28 14.00 8.94
N TYR A 275 8.40 13.09 8.51
CA TYR A 275 8.52 12.45 7.20
C TYR A 275 8.33 13.46 6.06
N ILE A 276 7.27 14.27 6.13
CA ILE A 276 6.95 15.26 5.10
C ILE A 276 8.03 16.34 5.04
N ASN A 277 8.55 16.82 6.17
CA ASN A 277 9.62 17.80 6.21
C ASN A 277 10.86 17.29 5.48
N THR A 278 11.19 16.01 5.66
CA THR A 278 12.30 15.36 4.94
C THR A 278 12.01 15.27 3.44
N LEU A 279 10.79 14.88 3.07
CA LEU A 279 10.38 14.78 1.67
C LEU A 279 10.41 16.14 0.94
N LEU A 280 9.92 17.19 1.61
CA LEU A 280 9.82 18.54 1.06
C LEU A 280 11.11 19.35 1.20
N MET A 281 12.03 18.92 2.08
CA MET A 281 13.21 19.69 2.52
C MET A 281 12.82 21.06 3.09
N ALA A 282 11.71 21.11 3.85
CA ALA A 282 11.14 22.31 4.43
C ALA A 282 10.59 22.01 5.83
N GLU A 283 10.54 23.03 6.69
CA GLU A 283 9.94 22.91 8.02
C GLU A 283 8.49 23.38 7.95
N LEU A 284 7.55 22.43 7.98
CA LEU A 284 6.12 22.74 7.98
C LEU A 284 5.61 23.04 9.38
N LYS A 285 4.73 24.03 9.49
CA LYS A 285 3.94 24.25 10.70
C LYS A 285 2.85 23.20 10.80
N VAL A 286 2.57 22.74 12.02
CA VAL A 286 1.49 21.79 12.30
C VAL A 286 0.44 22.51 13.16
N PRO A 287 -0.85 22.50 12.78
CA PRO A 287 -1.45 21.74 11.67
C PRO A 287 -1.34 22.46 10.31
N THR A 288 -1.28 21.70 9.21
CA THR A 288 -1.28 22.26 7.84
C THR A 288 -1.82 21.27 6.80
N VAL A 289 -2.04 21.73 5.58
CA VAL A 289 -2.39 20.89 4.42
C VAL A 289 -1.28 20.92 3.41
N VAL A 290 -0.94 19.74 2.93
CA VAL A 290 -0.01 19.54 1.82
C VAL A 290 -0.70 18.72 0.76
N VAL A 291 -0.64 19.16 -0.50
CA VAL A 291 -0.99 18.32 -1.65
C VAL A 291 0.31 17.89 -2.32
N LEU A 292 0.52 16.58 -2.44
CA LEU A 292 1.72 16.00 -3.03
C LEU A 292 1.42 15.39 -4.40
N ASN A 293 2.28 15.67 -5.37
CA ASN A 293 2.46 14.80 -6.52
C ASN A 293 3.58 13.81 -6.19
N THR A 294 3.20 12.58 -5.88
CA THR A 294 4.13 11.51 -5.47
C THR A 294 5.02 11.04 -6.63
N SER A 295 4.58 11.21 -7.87
CA SER A 295 5.31 10.76 -9.07
C SER A 295 6.52 11.65 -9.41
N ASN A 296 6.43 12.95 -9.15
CA ASN A 296 7.51 13.90 -9.47
C ASN A 296 7.99 14.74 -8.28
N GLN A 297 7.47 14.48 -7.08
CA GLN A 297 7.83 15.17 -5.84
C GLN A 297 7.52 16.68 -5.86
N GLN A 298 6.61 17.10 -6.73
CA GLN A 298 6.01 18.42 -6.61
C GLN A 298 5.03 18.44 -5.45
N TYR A 299 4.86 19.62 -4.86
CA TYR A 299 3.91 19.81 -3.79
C TYR A 299 3.30 21.20 -3.84
N PHE A 300 2.11 21.30 -3.25
CA PHE A 300 1.36 22.54 -3.13
C PHE A 300 1.10 22.78 -1.65
N LEU A 301 1.45 23.98 -1.19
CA LEU A 301 1.17 24.44 0.15
C LEU A 301 0.08 25.49 0.09
N LEU A 302 -0.81 25.47 1.07
CA LEU A 302 -1.76 26.54 1.26
C LEU A 302 -1.17 27.59 2.21
N ASP A 303 -1.20 28.85 1.79
CA ASP A 303 -0.70 30.01 2.55
C ASP A 303 -1.77 30.63 3.48
N ARG A 304 -3.00 30.14 3.40
CA ARG A 304 -4.16 30.55 4.22
C ARG A 304 -4.73 29.39 5.03
N GLN A 305 -5.55 29.73 6.02
CA GLN A 305 -6.24 28.74 6.86
C GLN A 305 -7.46 28.16 6.14
N ILE A 306 -7.65 26.84 6.21
CA ILE A 306 -8.86 26.15 5.75
C ILE A 306 -9.88 26.13 6.89
N ASN A 307 -11.04 26.74 6.69
CA ASN A 307 -12.08 26.84 7.73
C ASN A 307 -13.22 25.83 7.55
N ASN A 308 -13.48 25.41 6.31
CA ASN A 308 -14.58 24.49 5.95
C ASN A 308 -14.21 23.65 4.71
N ALA A 309 -15.14 22.79 4.29
CA ALA A 309 -14.98 21.95 3.10
C ALA A 309 -14.88 22.78 1.82
N GLU A 310 -15.64 23.88 1.70
CA GLU A 310 -15.60 24.73 0.51
C GLU A 310 -14.22 25.36 0.27
N ASP A 311 -13.53 25.80 1.33
CA ASP A 311 -12.17 26.33 1.25
C ASP A 311 -11.19 25.28 0.70
N MET A 312 -11.32 24.03 1.14
CA MET A 312 -10.50 22.90 0.69
C MET A 312 -10.80 22.54 -0.77
N VAL A 313 -12.09 22.47 -1.14
CA VAL A 313 -12.53 22.23 -2.52
C VAL A 313 -12.02 23.32 -3.46
N GLN A 314 -12.09 24.59 -3.04
CA GLN A 314 -11.53 25.69 -3.82
C GLN A 314 -10.02 25.54 -4.01
N PHE A 315 -9.28 25.14 -2.97
CA PHE A 315 -7.84 24.90 -3.09
C PHE A 315 -7.52 23.78 -4.08
N ILE A 316 -8.26 22.67 -4.03
CA ILE A 316 -8.13 21.55 -4.96
C ILE A 316 -8.40 21.99 -6.40
N ASN A 317 -9.49 22.72 -6.64
CA ASN A 317 -9.82 23.23 -7.97
C ASN A 317 -8.75 24.19 -8.48
N ASN A 318 -8.23 25.08 -7.62
CA ASN A 318 -7.16 25.99 -7.99
C ASN A 318 -5.88 25.24 -8.42
N ILE A 319 -5.58 24.09 -7.82
CA ILE A 319 -4.47 23.21 -8.24
C ILE A 319 -4.76 22.59 -9.61
N LEU A 320 -5.97 22.06 -9.81
CA LEU A 320 -6.39 21.48 -11.09
C LEU A 320 -6.37 22.50 -12.24
N ASP A 321 -6.75 23.75 -11.95
CA ASP A 321 -6.74 24.86 -12.90
C ASP A 321 -5.34 25.45 -13.14
N GLY A 322 -4.32 24.98 -12.40
CA GLY A 322 -2.94 25.45 -12.51
C GLY A 322 -2.70 26.87 -11.97
N THR A 323 -3.59 27.34 -11.08
CA THR A 323 -3.50 28.69 -10.48
C THR A 323 -2.70 28.72 -9.18
N VAL A 324 -2.33 27.55 -8.63
CA VAL A 324 -1.42 27.41 -7.50
C VAL A 324 -0.03 27.00 -8.00
N ASP A 325 0.99 27.76 -7.61
CA ASP A 325 2.37 27.44 -7.96
C ASP A 325 2.82 26.11 -7.34
N ALA A 326 3.20 25.17 -8.21
CA ALA A 326 3.85 23.93 -7.79
C ALA A 326 5.25 24.22 -7.25
N GLN A 327 5.55 23.68 -6.07
CA GLN A 327 6.87 23.75 -5.46
C GLN A 327 7.60 22.40 -5.56
N GLY A 328 8.90 22.38 -5.31
CA GLY A 328 9.69 21.14 -5.32
C GLY A 328 9.96 20.61 -6.73
N GLY A 329 9.70 19.31 -6.93
CA GLY A 329 9.94 18.61 -8.20
C GLY A 329 11.27 17.85 -8.27
N ASP A 330 11.58 17.32 -9.45
CA ASP A 330 12.76 16.49 -9.70
C ASP A 330 13.79 17.15 -10.64
N SER A 331 13.69 18.47 -10.82
CA SER A 331 14.63 19.25 -11.64
C SER A 331 16.08 19.12 -11.15
N ILE A 332 17.05 19.34 -12.04
CA ILE A 332 18.50 19.25 -11.71
C ILE A 332 18.84 20.14 -10.51
N LEU A 333 18.30 21.36 -10.46
CA LEU A 333 18.50 22.28 -9.35
C LEU A 333 17.95 21.71 -8.04
N GLN A 334 16.79 21.06 -8.08
CA GLN A 334 16.16 20.46 -6.92
C GLN A 334 16.91 19.20 -6.45
N ARG A 335 17.46 18.39 -7.37
CA ARG A 335 18.34 17.26 -7.04
C ARG A 335 19.62 17.72 -6.33
N LEU A 336 20.22 18.83 -6.78
CA LEU A 336 21.38 19.45 -6.12
C LEU A 336 21.04 19.94 -4.71
N LYS A 337 19.89 20.61 -4.54
CA LYS A 337 19.42 21.02 -3.21
C LYS A 337 19.27 19.84 -2.26
N ARG A 338 18.75 18.70 -2.75
CA ARG A 338 18.60 17.47 -1.95
C ARG A 338 19.93 16.90 -1.49
N MET A 339 20.92 16.80 -2.37
CA MET A 339 22.27 16.36 -1.97
C MET A 339 22.86 17.22 -0.85
N VAL A 340 22.67 18.54 -0.92
CA VAL A 340 23.16 19.47 0.13
C VAL A 340 22.38 19.29 1.44
N PHE A 341 21.07 19.10 1.36
CA PHE A 341 20.22 18.86 2.53
C PHE A 341 20.59 17.55 3.24
N ASP A 342 20.74 16.45 2.50
CA ASP A 342 21.11 15.13 3.02
C ASP A 342 22.51 15.14 3.65
N ALA A 343 23.46 15.86 3.05
CA ALA A 343 24.79 16.04 3.63
C ALA A 343 24.72 16.80 4.97
N LYS A 344 23.89 17.85 5.07
CA LYS A 344 23.71 18.61 6.31
C LYS A 344 23.01 17.80 7.39
N SER A 345 21.93 17.09 7.07
CA SER A 345 21.19 16.29 8.04
C SER A 345 22.03 15.14 8.60
N THR A 346 22.89 14.54 7.77
CA THR A 346 23.84 13.50 8.20
C THR A 346 24.93 14.04 9.14
N ILE A 347 25.34 15.31 8.99
CA ILE A 347 26.37 15.94 9.84
C ILE A 347 25.78 16.47 11.15
N VAL A 348 24.51 16.91 11.15
CA VAL A 348 23.85 17.54 12.31
C VAL A 348 23.26 16.51 13.29
N LEU A 349 23.16 15.24 12.92
CA LEU A 349 22.76 14.14 13.80
C LEU A 349 23.98 13.32 14.25
N PRO A 350 24.70 13.69 15.33
CA PRO A 350 25.54 12.71 16.00
C PRO A 350 24.63 11.60 16.55
N GLN A 351 25.04 10.36 16.31
CA GLN A 351 24.37 9.13 16.74
C GLN A 351 23.83 9.27 18.17
N LYS A 352 22.50 9.20 18.31
CA LYS A 352 21.90 8.71 19.55
C LYS A 352 21.68 7.23 19.35
N ASP A 353 22.62 6.47 19.92
CA ASP A 353 22.61 5.02 20.05
C ASP A 353 21.34 4.47 20.73
#